data_AF-A0A1I0PC73-F1
#
_entry.id   AF-A0A1I0PC73-F1
#
_cell.length_a   1.000
_cell.length_b   1.000
_cell.length_c   1.000
_cell.angle_alpha   90.00
_cell.angle_beta   90.00
_cell.angle_gamma   90.00
#
_symmetry.space_group_name_H-M   'P 1'
#
loop_
_entity.id
_entity.type
_entity.pdbx_description
1 polymer ?
#
loop_
_entity_poly.entity_id
_entity_poly.type
_entity_poly.pdbx_seq_one_letter_code
_entity_poly.pdbx_strand_id
1 'polypeptide(L)'
;MSDADAAQPDPRTEMEARGWRVVYKSHDVMAKYNACYNVEYNGDRIAPPAADDLGIPLGEVWVTEFLEPYEKYVLHHELAEIEARADGLGVEAAHERALEADRAAWGDDDPGYQEFVTEINLVPPGRVTALPGCDEELFDAIKRNRPYCDIEELRAVPGVDDDRFDALSDAFWCFDCDL
;
A
#
# COMPACT_ATOMS: atom_id res chain seq x y z
N MET A 1 2.48 -25.98 28.78
CA MET A 1 1.23 -25.62 28.09
C MET A 1 1.57 -24.34 27.36
N SER A 2 1.92 -24.45 26.09
CA SER A 2 2.26 -23.31 25.26
C SER A 2 0.97 -22.73 24.71
N ASP A 3 0.64 -21.50 25.10
CA ASP A 3 -0.38 -20.67 24.47
C ASP A 3 0.11 -20.24 23.08
N ALA A 4 0.22 -21.20 22.16
CA ALA A 4 0.54 -20.97 20.76
C ALA A 4 -0.72 -21.28 19.95
N ASP A 5 -1.64 -20.30 19.90
CA ASP A 5 -2.63 -20.08 18.83
C ASP A 5 -3.67 -19.00 19.22
N ALA A 6 -3.24 -17.91 19.86
CA ALA A 6 -4.02 -16.69 19.74
C ALA A 6 -3.77 -16.18 18.31
N ALA A 7 -4.61 -16.59 17.36
CA ALA A 7 -4.61 -16.00 16.04
C ALA A 7 -4.64 -14.47 16.22
N GLN A 8 -3.69 -13.77 15.60
CA GLN A 8 -3.71 -12.30 15.62
C GLN A 8 -5.11 -11.84 15.20
N PRO A 9 -5.74 -10.92 15.95
CA PRO A 9 -7.04 -10.42 15.60
C PRO A 9 -7.00 -9.83 14.18
N ASP A 10 -8.10 -10.02 13.44
CA ASP A 10 -8.26 -9.43 12.13
C ASP A 10 -8.08 -7.89 12.21
N PRO A 11 -7.17 -7.29 11.43
CA PRO A 11 -6.82 -5.87 11.58
C PRO A 11 -8.01 -4.95 11.35
N ARG A 12 -8.95 -5.31 10.47
CA ARG A 12 -10.21 -4.59 10.31
C ARG A 12 -11.00 -4.56 11.61
N THR A 13 -11.21 -5.72 12.22
CA THR A 13 -11.92 -5.83 13.51
C THR A 13 -11.24 -4.97 14.59
N GLU A 14 -9.92 -4.90 14.58
CA GLU A 14 -9.14 -4.09 15.52
C GLU A 14 -9.31 -2.59 15.29
N MET A 15 -9.28 -2.14 14.03
CA MET A 15 -9.56 -0.74 13.68
C MET A 15 -11.00 -0.34 14.03
N GLU A 16 -11.97 -1.21 13.76
CA GLU A 16 -13.39 -0.97 14.08
C GLU A 16 -13.62 -0.90 15.60
N ALA A 17 -12.92 -1.71 16.39
CA ALA A 17 -12.97 -1.65 17.85
C ALA A 17 -12.44 -0.33 18.42
N ARG A 18 -11.54 0.35 17.69
CA ARG A 18 -11.05 1.70 18.00
C ARG A 18 -11.98 2.81 17.53
N GLY A 19 -13.09 2.45 16.86
CA GLY A 19 -14.05 3.39 16.30
C GLY A 19 -13.63 3.96 14.94
N TRP A 20 -12.62 3.37 14.30
CA TRP A 20 -12.19 3.80 12.97
C TRP A 20 -13.00 3.10 11.88
N ARG A 21 -13.22 3.80 10.78
CA ARG A 21 -13.95 3.28 9.61
C ARG A 21 -12.99 3.11 8.45
N VAL A 22 -12.87 1.87 7.97
CA VAL A 22 -12.21 1.56 6.70
C VAL A 22 -13.14 1.93 5.55
N VAL A 23 -12.68 2.78 4.64
CA VAL A 23 -13.47 3.29 3.51
C VAL A 23 -12.72 3.06 2.20
N TYR A 24 -13.34 2.33 1.28
CA TYR A 24 -12.81 2.19 -0.07
C TYR A 24 -13.05 3.44 -0.90
N LYS A 25 -12.01 3.86 -1.62
CA LYS A 25 -12.05 4.98 -2.56
C LYS A 25 -11.51 4.56 -3.91
N SER A 26 -12.00 5.18 -4.98
CA SER A 26 -11.38 4.99 -6.28
C SER A 26 -9.94 5.50 -6.25
N HIS A 27 -9.06 4.83 -6.98
CA HIS A 27 -7.65 5.23 -7.02
C HIS A 27 -7.47 6.65 -7.57
N ASP A 28 -8.38 7.13 -8.44
CA ASP A 28 -8.40 8.52 -8.91
C ASP A 28 -8.60 9.55 -7.77
N VAL A 29 -9.33 9.18 -6.71
CA VAL A 29 -9.49 10.02 -5.51
C VAL A 29 -8.28 9.91 -4.60
N MET A 30 -7.75 8.69 -4.43
CA MET A 30 -6.54 8.45 -3.64
C MET A 30 -5.27 8.97 -4.33
N ALA A 31 -5.36 9.33 -5.62
CA ALA A 31 -4.24 9.69 -6.48
C ALA A 31 -3.10 8.67 -6.35
N LYS A 32 -2.00 9.06 -5.73
CA LYS A 32 -0.79 8.24 -5.57
C LYS A 32 -0.71 7.36 -4.34
N TYR A 33 -1.76 7.32 -3.53
CA TYR A 33 -1.75 6.59 -2.28
C TYR A 33 -2.50 5.26 -2.40
N ASN A 34 -1.90 4.20 -1.87
CA ASN A 34 -2.53 2.88 -1.78
C ASN A 34 -3.49 2.80 -0.59
N ALA A 35 -3.06 3.36 0.54
CA ALA A 35 -3.89 3.64 1.69
C ALA A 35 -3.42 4.93 2.39
N CYS A 36 -4.29 5.51 3.21
CA CYS A 36 -4.00 6.72 3.98
C CYS A 36 -5.03 6.86 5.11
N TYR A 37 -4.62 7.39 6.26
CA TYR A 37 -5.47 7.47 7.45
C TYR A 37 -5.54 8.87 8.05
N ASN A 38 -6.62 9.15 8.76
CA ASN A 38 -6.72 10.27 9.70
C ASN A 38 -7.50 9.80 10.92
N VAL A 39 -6.80 9.46 12.00
CA VAL A 39 -7.42 8.82 13.15
C VAL A 39 -7.04 9.52 14.45
N GLU A 40 -7.87 9.34 15.48
CA GLU A 40 -7.50 9.63 16.86
C GLU A 40 -7.06 8.32 17.51
N TYR A 41 -5.87 8.32 18.12
CA TYR A 41 -5.34 7.19 18.88
C TYR A 41 -4.70 7.72 20.16
N ASN A 42 -5.07 7.15 21.30
CA ASN A 42 -4.63 7.60 22.63
C ASN A 42 -4.83 9.10 22.92
N GLY A 43 -5.82 9.73 22.27
CA GLY A 43 -6.14 11.15 22.41
C GLY A 43 -5.34 12.09 21.50
N ASP A 44 -4.43 11.54 20.69
CA ASP A 44 -3.65 12.29 19.71
C ASP A 44 -4.17 12.01 18.29
N ARG A 45 -4.11 13.04 17.44
CA ARG A 45 -4.41 12.90 16.01
C ARG A 45 -3.19 12.30 15.31
N ILE A 46 -3.35 11.12 14.71
CA ILE A 46 -2.34 10.42 13.92
C ILE A 46 -2.77 10.44 12.46
N ALA A 47 -2.03 11.16 11.62
CA ALA A 47 -2.29 11.32 10.19
C ALA A 47 -1.01 11.73 9.44
N PRO A 48 -0.70 11.22 8.25
CA PRO A 48 0.33 11.78 7.39
C PRO A 48 -0.17 13.10 6.76
N PRO A 49 0.72 13.97 6.25
CA PRO A 49 0.32 15.22 5.58
C PRO A 49 -0.66 15.01 4.41
N ALA A 50 -0.52 13.89 3.70
CA ALA A 50 -1.41 13.50 2.60
C ALA A 50 -2.89 13.42 3.01
N ALA A 51 -3.18 13.11 4.28
CA ALA A 51 -4.55 13.01 4.76
C ALA A 51 -5.27 14.37 4.76
N ASP A 52 -4.53 15.47 4.97
CA ASP A 52 -5.06 16.82 4.89
C ASP A 52 -5.35 17.21 3.43
N ASP A 53 -4.44 16.88 2.51
CA ASP A 53 -4.60 17.13 1.07
C ASP A 53 -5.77 16.34 0.47
N LEU A 54 -5.95 15.09 0.90
CA LEU A 54 -7.06 14.21 0.51
C LEU A 54 -8.38 14.56 1.22
N GLY A 55 -8.33 15.40 2.26
CA GLY A 55 -9.51 15.77 3.05
C GLY A 55 -10.14 14.60 3.80
N ILE A 56 -9.32 13.65 4.27
CA ILE A 56 -9.79 12.44 4.97
C ILE A 56 -10.44 12.85 6.30
N PRO A 57 -11.71 12.50 6.56
CA PRO A 57 -12.36 12.80 7.83
C PRO A 57 -11.67 12.10 9.01
N LEU A 58 -11.71 12.73 10.20
CA LEU A 58 -11.18 12.10 11.42
C LEU A 58 -11.94 10.80 11.73
N GLY A 59 -11.19 9.74 12.03
CA GLY A 59 -11.70 8.39 12.26
C GLY A 59 -11.80 7.53 11.00
N GLU A 60 -11.22 7.94 9.88
CA GLU A 60 -11.24 7.14 8.64
C GLU A 60 -9.86 6.65 8.22
N VAL A 61 -9.84 5.43 7.70
CA VAL A 61 -8.72 4.82 7.00
C VAL A 61 -9.18 4.53 5.57
N TRP A 62 -8.62 5.23 4.60
CA TRP A 62 -8.96 5.06 3.19
C TRP A 62 -8.05 4.02 2.55
N VAL A 63 -8.64 3.13 1.75
CA VAL A 63 -7.93 2.12 0.96
C VAL A 63 -8.38 2.25 -0.50
N THR A 64 -7.45 2.16 -1.45
CA THR A 64 -7.81 2.13 -2.87
C THR A 64 -8.62 0.87 -3.20
N GLU A 65 -9.63 1.00 -4.07
CA GLU A 65 -10.47 -0.11 -4.51
C GLU A 65 -9.67 -1.27 -5.15
N PHE A 66 -8.47 -1.00 -5.70
CA PHE A 66 -7.60 -2.03 -6.28
C PHE A 66 -7.02 -3.00 -5.25
N LEU A 67 -6.92 -2.58 -3.99
CA LEU A 67 -6.33 -3.39 -2.93
C LEU A 67 -7.37 -4.06 -2.02
N GLU A 68 -8.66 -4.01 -2.38
CA GLU A 68 -9.72 -4.76 -1.68
C GLU A 68 -9.38 -6.25 -1.48
N PRO A 69 -8.83 -6.99 -2.47
CA PRO A 69 -8.43 -8.39 -2.27
C PRO A 69 -7.32 -8.60 -1.23
N TYR A 70 -6.52 -7.55 -0.98
CA TYR A 70 -5.34 -7.57 -0.10
C TYR A 70 -5.55 -6.76 1.18
N GLU A 71 -6.80 -6.39 1.48
CA GLU A 71 -7.14 -5.49 2.59
C GLU A 71 -6.46 -5.88 3.91
N LYS A 72 -6.49 -7.16 4.27
CA LYS A 72 -5.91 -7.61 5.55
C LYS A 72 -4.44 -7.25 5.70
N TYR A 73 -3.67 -7.24 4.62
CA TYR A 73 -2.25 -6.90 4.64
C TYR A 73 -2.08 -5.39 4.74
N VAL A 74 -2.83 -4.62 3.94
CA VAL A 74 -2.84 -3.15 3.97
C VAL A 74 -3.23 -2.64 5.36
N LEU A 75 -4.31 -3.14 5.94
CA LEU A 75 -4.78 -2.68 7.24
C LEU A 75 -3.84 -3.11 8.37
N HIS A 76 -3.18 -4.26 8.28
CA HIS A 76 -2.18 -4.65 9.27
C HIS A 76 -1.00 -3.66 9.25
N HIS A 77 -0.50 -3.32 8.06
CA HIS A 77 0.56 -2.33 7.88
C HIS A 77 0.16 -0.96 8.46
N GLU A 78 -0.98 -0.42 8.03
CA GLU A 78 -1.47 0.90 8.47
C GLU A 78 -1.68 0.95 9.98
N LEU A 79 -2.19 -0.12 10.57
CA LEU A 79 -2.36 -0.23 12.01
C LEU A 79 -1.00 -0.17 12.73
N ALA A 80 -0.03 -0.98 12.29
CA ALA A 80 1.30 -1.01 12.88
C ALA A 80 2.00 0.36 12.79
N GLU A 81 1.85 1.06 11.66
CA GLU A 81 2.40 2.41 11.48
C GLU A 81 1.72 3.42 12.42
N ILE A 82 0.39 3.40 12.51
CA ILE A 82 -0.36 4.29 13.42
C ILE A 82 0.10 4.11 14.87
N GLU A 83 0.26 2.87 15.33
CA GLU A 83 0.71 2.57 16.69
C GLU A 83 2.15 3.02 16.92
N ALA A 84 3.05 2.75 15.96
CA ALA A 84 4.43 3.20 16.02
C ALA A 84 4.54 4.74 16.07
N ARG A 85 3.72 5.45 15.29
CA ARG A 85 3.65 6.92 15.32
C ARG A 85 3.09 7.45 16.63
N ALA A 86 2.10 6.78 17.21
CA ALA A 86 1.58 7.13 18.53
C ALA A 86 2.60 6.91 19.65
N ASP A 87 3.51 5.94 19.49
CA ASP A 87 4.67 5.73 20.36
C ASP A 87 5.77 6.80 20.16
N GLY A 88 5.54 7.78 19.29
CA GLY A 88 6.40 8.94 19.06
C GLY A 88 7.44 8.75 17.96
N LEU A 89 7.35 7.68 17.16
CA LEU A 89 8.22 7.51 15.99
C LEU A 89 7.86 8.52 14.89
N GLY A 90 8.88 8.99 14.18
CA GLY A 90 8.71 9.74 12.94
C GLY A 90 8.17 8.82 11.83
N VAL A 91 7.69 9.42 10.73
CA VAL A 91 7.03 8.69 9.61
C VAL A 91 7.91 7.55 9.10
N GLU A 92 9.16 7.82 8.73
CA GLU A 92 10.09 6.83 8.18
C GLU A 92 10.35 5.66 9.16
N ALA A 93 10.67 5.97 10.41
CA ALA A 93 10.93 4.93 11.42
C ALA A 93 9.66 4.14 11.82
N ALA A 94 8.48 4.77 11.75
CA ALA A 94 7.22 4.08 11.99
C ALA A 94 6.87 3.14 10.84
N HIS A 95 7.12 3.59 9.60
CA HIS A 95 6.94 2.79 8.41
C HIS A 95 7.88 1.57 8.43
N GLU A 96 9.19 1.75 8.67
CA GLU A 96 10.15 0.63 8.83
C GLU A 96 9.67 -0.41 9.86
N ARG A 97 9.08 0.07 10.97
CA ARG A 97 8.52 -0.79 12.01
C ARG A 97 7.25 -1.53 11.58
N ALA A 98 6.43 -0.92 10.72
CA ALA A 98 5.30 -1.61 10.08
C ALA A 98 5.80 -2.74 9.17
N LEU A 99 6.84 -2.51 8.36
CA LEU A 99 7.45 -3.55 7.51
C LEU A 99 7.97 -4.73 8.35
N GLU A 100 8.60 -4.45 9.49
CA GLU A 100 9.04 -5.49 10.41
C GLU A 100 7.86 -6.29 10.98
N ALA A 101 6.76 -5.62 11.31
CA ALA A 101 5.54 -6.26 11.79
C ALA A 101 4.90 -7.13 10.70
N ASP A 102 4.84 -6.66 9.46
CA ASP A 102 4.30 -7.42 8.33
C ASP A 102 5.11 -8.68 8.06
N ARG A 103 6.44 -8.55 8.01
CA ARG A 103 7.36 -9.70 7.87
C ARG A 103 7.21 -10.69 9.02
N ALA A 104 6.99 -10.22 10.25
CA ALA A 104 6.79 -11.09 11.40
C ALA A 104 5.43 -11.81 11.38
N ALA A 105 4.39 -11.17 10.84
CA ALA A 105 3.03 -11.72 10.77
C ALA A 105 2.87 -12.75 9.63
N TRP A 106 3.42 -12.45 8.44
CA TRP A 106 3.16 -13.22 7.22
C TRP A 106 4.39 -13.93 6.67
N GLY A 107 5.55 -13.27 6.71
CA GLY A 107 6.83 -13.79 6.23
C GLY A 107 6.79 -14.32 4.79
N ASP A 108 7.76 -15.18 4.46
CA ASP A 108 7.88 -15.81 3.14
C ASP A 108 6.88 -16.97 2.91
N ASP A 109 6.20 -17.41 3.97
CA ASP A 109 5.36 -18.61 3.96
C ASP A 109 3.88 -18.32 3.64
N ASP A 110 3.42 -17.05 3.66
CA ASP A 110 2.06 -16.67 3.27
C ASP A 110 2.01 -16.29 1.77
N PRO A 111 1.44 -17.14 0.90
CA PRO A 111 1.45 -16.88 -0.55
C PRO A 111 0.64 -15.65 -0.95
N GLY A 112 -0.39 -15.29 -0.17
CA GLY A 112 -1.20 -14.10 -0.45
C GLY A 112 -0.44 -12.82 -0.12
N TYR A 113 0.43 -12.83 0.90
CA TYR A 113 1.30 -11.70 1.21
C TYR A 113 2.36 -11.52 0.13
N GLN A 114 2.95 -12.62 -0.36
CA GLN A 114 3.89 -12.59 -1.48
C GLN A 114 3.25 -12.05 -2.77
N GLU A 115 1.99 -12.42 -3.02
CA GLU A 115 1.21 -11.85 -4.12
C GLU A 115 0.96 -10.36 -3.90
N PHE A 116 0.54 -9.95 -2.70
CA PHE A 116 0.30 -8.56 -2.34
C PHE A 116 1.53 -7.66 -2.56
N VAL A 117 2.69 -8.04 -1.99
CA VAL A 117 3.95 -7.29 -2.16
C VAL A 117 4.34 -7.17 -3.64
N THR A 118 3.98 -8.17 -4.45
CA THR A 118 4.19 -8.13 -5.89
C THR A 118 3.20 -7.19 -6.61
N GLU A 119 1.94 -7.13 -6.18
CA GLU A 119 0.86 -6.42 -6.87
C GLU A 119 0.66 -4.97 -6.43
N ILE A 120 1.08 -4.60 -5.22
CA ILE A 120 0.93 -3.25 -4.64
C ILE A 120 1.57 -2.12 -5.46
N ASN A 121 2.56 -2.42 -6.31
CA ASN A 121 3.27 -1.45 -7.13
C ASN A 121 2.61 -1.23 -8.51
N LEU A 122 1.48 -1.87 -8.83
CA LEU A 122 0.84 -1.70 -10.14
C LEU A 122 -0.62 -1.26 -10.13
N VAL A 123 -0.97 -0.63 -11.25
CA VAL A 123 -2.34 -0.29 -11.65
C VAL A 123 -2.96 -1.40 -12.52
N PRO A 124 -4.28 -1.41 -12.74
CA PRO A 124 -4.93 -2.41 -13.59
C PRO A 124 -4.36 -2.44 -15.03
N PRO A 125 -4.36 -3.60 -15.70
CA PRO A 125 -3.79 -3.76 -17.05
C PRO A 125 -4.29 -2.73 -18.05
N GLY A 126 -5.61 -2.45 -18.03
CA GLY A 126 -6.25 -1.53 -18.95
C GLY A 126 -5.75 -0.09 -18.87
N ARG A 127 -5.15 0.31 -17.73
CA ARG A 127 -4.57 1.63 -17.58
C ARG A 127 -3.21 1.74 -18.27
N VAL A 128 -2.41 0.67 -18.21
CA VAL A 128 -1.11 0.61 -18.88
C VAL A 128 -1.30 0.43 -20.39
N THR A 129 -2.18 -0.47 -20.81
CA THR A 129 -2.40 -0.76 -22.23
C THR A 129 -3.17 0.34 -22.96
N ALA A 130 -3.74 1.31 -22.24
CA ALA A 130 -4.31 2.53 -22.82
C ALA A 130 -3.25 3.59 -23.15
N LEU A 131 -2.01 3.46 -22.64
CA LEU A 131 -0.95 4.42 -22.91
C LEU A 131 -0.38 4.25 -24.32
N PRO A 132 -0.07 5.34 -25.03
CA PRO A 132 0.55 5.27 -26.35
C PRO A 132 1.81 4.40 -26.34
N GLY A 133 1.83 3.38 -27.21
CA GLY A 133 2.99 2.50 -27.34
C GLY A 133 3.14 1.45 -26.25
N CYS A 134 2.22 1.35 -25.29
CA CYS A 134 2.19 0.32 -24.27
C CYS A 134 1.13 -0.73 -24.61
N ASP A 135 1.53 -1.99 -24.73
CA ASP A 135 0.65 -3.12 -25.04
C ASP A 135 0.67 -4.16 -23.90
N GLU A 136 -0.10 -5.24 -24.07
CA GLU A 136 -0.16 -6.33 -23.09
C GLU A 136 1.21 -7.00 -22.88
N GLU A 137 2.04 -7.08 -23.92
CA GLU A 137 3.38 -7.68 -23.83
C GLU A 137 4.31 -6.83 -22.94
N LEU A 138 4.28 -5.51 -23.11
CA LEU A 138 5.01 -4.60 -22.23
C LEU A 138 4.48 -4.67 -20.80
N PHE A 139 3.16 -4.71 -20.61
CA PHE A 139 2.57 -4.84 -19.28
C PHE A 139 3.02 -6.14 -18.59
N ASP A 140 3.02 -7.27 -19.29
CA ASP A 140 3.53 -8.54 -18.78
C ASP A 140 5.05 -8.52 -18.50
N ALA A 141 5.82 -7.76 -19.28
CA ALA A 141 7.24 -7.53 -19.00
C ALA A 141 7.42 -6.73 -17.71
N ILE A 142 6.65 -5.66 -17.52
CA ILE A 142 6.65 -4.86 -16.28
C ILE A 142 6.26 -5.77 -15.10
N LYS A 143 5.22 -6.59 -15.22
CA LYS A 143 4.79 -7.50 -14.15
C LYS A 143 5.88 -8.48 -13.70
N ARG A 144 6.69 -8.98 -14.64
CA ARG A 144 7.74 -9.98 -14.38
C ARG A 144 9.00 -9.42 -13.73
N ASN A 145 9.23 -8.11 -13.80
CA ASN A 145 10.43 -7.46 -13.24
C ASN A 145 10.18 -6.82 -11.87
N ARG A 146 8.99 -7.06 -11.29
CA ARG A 146 8.60 -6.59 -9.95
C ARG A 146 9.29 -7.33 -8.81
N PRO A 147 9.25 -6.79 -7.58
CA PRO A 147 8.73 -5.46 -7.21
C PRO A 147 9.67 -4.33 -7.65
N TYR A 148 9.18 -3.09 -7.61
CA TYR A 148 9.94 -1.88 -7.95
C TYR A 148 10.01 -0.94 -6.74
N CYS A 149 11.20 -0.47 -6.41
CA CYS A 149 11.45 0.46 -5.31
C CYS A 149 11.45 1.93 -5.76
N ASP A 150 11.71 2.16 -7.05
CA ASP A 150 11.78 3.48 -7.65
C ASP A 150 11.18 3.42 -9.06
N ILE A 151 10.49 4.47 -9.47
CA ILE A 151 9.96 4.62 -10.84
C ILE A 151 11.06 4.42 -11.89
N GLU A 152 12.29 4.88 -11.63
CA GLU A 152 13.45 4.76 -12.53
C GLU A 152 13.82 3.31 -12.85
N GLU A 153 13.47 2.35 -11.98
CA GLU A 153 13.73 0.92 -12.23
C GLU A 153 12.93 0.38 -13.42
N LEU A 154 11.82 1.03 -13.80
CA LEU A 154 11.08 0.70 -15.02
C LEU A 154 11.95 0.79 -16.28
N ARG A 155 12.98 1.65 -16.29
CA ARG A 155 13.89 1.78 -17.43
C ARG A 155 14.69 0.50 -17.71
N ALA A 156 14.84 -0.38 -16.72
CA ALA A 156 15.51 -1.65 -16.89
C ALA A 156 14.63 -2.70 -17.56
N VAL A 157 13.31 -2.48 -17.65
CA VAL A 157 12.36 -3.42 -18.24
C VAL A 157 12.53 -3.42 -19.76
N PRO A 158 12.79 -4.58 -20.39
CA PRO A 158 12.87 -4.68 -21.84
C PRO A 158 11.60 -4.15 -22.51
N GLY A 159 11.75 -3.14 -23.38
CA GLY A 159 10.64 -2.50 -24.07
C GLY A 159 10.21 -1.16 -23.47
N VAL A 160 10.73 -0.74 -22.32
CA VAL A 160 10.56 0.63 -21.82
C VAL A 160 11.65 1.52 -22.42
N ASP A 161 11.28 2.34 -23.42
CA ASP A 161 12.10 3.45 -23.91
C ASP A 161 11.74 4.75 -23.20
N ASP A 162 12.42 5.86 -23.53
CA ASP A 162 12.19 7.16 -22.84
C ASP A 162 10.75 7.65 -22.98
N ASP A 163 10.14 7.53 -24.17
CA ASP A 163 8.76 7.98 -24.40
C ASP A 163 7.76 7.13 -23.60
N ARG A 164 7.97 5.81 -23.53
CA ARG A 164 7.16 4.90 -22.71
C ARG A 164 7.39 5.15 -21.24
N PHE A 165 8.63 5.39 -20.81
CA PHE A 165 8.96 5.69 -19.43
C PHE A 165 8.21 6.94 -18.95
N ASP A 166 8.22 8.02 -19.73
CA ASP A 166 7.50 9.25 -19.39
C ASP A 166 5.99 8.99 -19.27
N ALA A 167 5.40 8.26 -20.24
CA ALA A 167 3.98 7.90 -20.20
C ALA A 167 3.63 7.00 -19.00
N LEU A 168 4.49 6.05 -18.65
CA LEU A 168 4.33 5.18 -17.49
C LEU A 168 4.48 5.99 -16.19
N SER A 169 5.43 6.90 -16.11
CA SER A 169 5.64 7.77 -14.94
C SER A 169 4.45 8.68 -14.66
N ASP A 170 3.75 9.14 -15.70
CA ASP A 170 2.50 9.89 -15.54
C ASP A 170 1.33 9.01 -15.11
N ALA A 171 1.32 7.74 -15.54
CA ALA A 171 0.20 6.82 -15.36
C ALA A 171 0.26 6.03 -14.06
N PHE A 172 1.46 5.67 -13.62
CA PHE A 172 1.72 4.98 -12.37
C PHE A 172 1.94 6.00 -11.28
N TRP A 173 1.28 5.78 -10.15
CA TRP A 173 1.25 6.78 -9.09
C TRP A 173 1.98 6.33 -7.81
N CYS A 174 2.19 5.03 -7.61
CA CYS A 174 2.88 4.52 -6.43
C CYS A 174 3.99 3.54 -6.84
N PHE A 175 5.24 3.89 -6.50
CA PHE A 175 6.39 3.00 -6.48
C PHE A 175 6.97 3.10 -5.08
N ASP A 176 6.69 2.10 -4.26
CA ASP A 176 7.35 1.92 -2.99
C ASP A 176 7.45 0.42 -2.74
N CYS A 177 8.66 -0.13 -2.77
CA CYS A 177 8.88 -1.55 -2.47
C CYS A 177 9.06 -1.80 -0.99
N ASP A 178 9.18 -0.72 -0.19
CA ASP A 178 9.23 -0.82 1.25
C ASP A 178 7.80 -1.07 1.73
N LEU A 179 7.40 -2.34 1.67
CA LEU A 179 6.25 -2.93 2.38
C LEU A 179 6.71 -4.12 3.23
#